data_AF-A0A962BIV1-F1
#
_entry.id   AF-A0A962BIV1-F1
#
_cell.length_a   1.000
_cell.length_b   1.000
_cell.length_c   1.000
_cell.angle_alpha   90.00
_cell.angle_beta   90.00
_cell.angle_gamma   90.00
#
_symmetry.space_group_name_H-M   'P 1'
#
loop_
_entity.id
_entity.type
_entity.pdbx_description
1 polymer ?
#
loop_
_entity_poly.entity_id
_entity_poly.type
_entity_poly.pdbx_seq_one_letter_code
_entity_poly.pdbx_strand_id
1 'polypeptide(L)'
;MFSGIAQADSWCKSVQAPHIHVKTDTDSVRYDYSKSEKQLNNFNIDTVNPYGDNVITDVGGLMEGRINMGQRMKYGTLTNTHTNEICYWYTEITVTLHISPTIYVANEFPKGTCKHNAILGHEHQHVMIDREIVNKYASQIGKALYEEVNARGVYGPVSVNKRAQLEATLKNRMEKLLTTYSDKMNAERRQRQQALDSLNEYERVNKVCK
;
A
#
# COMPACT_ATOMS: atom_id res chain seq x y z
N MET A 1 8.88 13.47 46.42
CA MET A 1 8.36 14.28 45.31
C MET A 1 9.52 14.73 44.46
N PHE A 2 9.64 14.26 43.22
CA PHE A 2 10.58 14.82 42.24
C PHE A 2 9.88 14.85 40.88
N SER A 3 9.09 15.91 40.67
CA SER A 3 8.52 16.25 39.37
C SER A 3 9.55 17.10 38.62
N GLY A 4 10.44 16.45 37.87
CA GLY A 4 11.31 17.11 36.90
C GLY A 4 10.61 17.24 35.57
N ILE A 5 9.93 18.36 35.33
CA ILE A 5 9.46 18.73 33.99
C ILE A 5 10.72 19.14 33.22
N ALA A 6 11.17 18.31 32.27
CA ALA A 6 12.25 18.66 31.36
C ALA A 6 11.87 19.96 30.64
N GLN A 7 12.61 21.04 30.88
CA GLN A 7 12.52 22.23 30.03
C GLN A 7 12.90 21.80 28.61
N ALA A 8 12.00 21.98 27.66
CA ALA A 8 12.35 21.89 26.26
C ALA A 8 13.38 23.01 26.00
N ASP A 9 14.64 22.65 25.80
CA ASP A 9 15.71 23.60 25.51
C ASP A 9 15.28 24.55 24.38
N SER A 10 15.31 25.85 24.65
CA SER A 10 14.66 26.87 23.82
C SER A 10 15.16 26.95 22.38
N TRP A 11 16.34 26.36 22.10
CA TRP A 11 16.98 26.29 20.79
C TRP A 11 16.54 25.08 19.96
N CYS A 12 16.08 24.00 20.60
CA CYS A 12 15.68 22.75 19.95
C CYS A 12 14.22 22.83 19.48
N LYS A 13 13.98 23.64 18.45
CA LYS A 13 12.64 23.89 17.91
C LYS A 13 12.62 23.63 16.40
N SER A 14 11.47 23.18 15.90
CA SER A 14 11.25 23.10 14.47
C SER A 14 11.02 24.52 13.95
N VAL A 15 11.62 24.83 12.81
CA VAL A 15 11.46 26.12 12.13
C VAL A 15 10.37 26.08 11.05
N GLN A 16 9.84 24.90 10.73
CA GLN A 16 8.80 24.72 9.71
C GLN A 16 7.93 23.48 9.95
N ALA A 17 6.68 23.55 9.51
CA ALA A 17 5.83 22.36 9.42
C ALA A 17 6.34 21.43 8.29
N PRO A 18 6.27 20.09 8.45
CA PRO A 18 6.61 19.16 7.39
C PRO A 18 5.60 19.23 6.24
N HIS A 19 6.09 19.09 5.00
CA HIS A 19 5.24 18.80 3.86
C HIS A 19 4.97 17.30 3.78
N ILE A 20 3.70 16.89 3.79
CA ILE A 20 3.30 15.50 3.65
C ILE A 20 2.68 15.30 2.26
N HIS A 21 3.25 14.38 1.50
CA HIS A 21 2.77 13.97 0.20
C HIS A 21 2.44 12.48 0.22
N VAL A 22 1.18 12.14 0.02
CA VAL A 22 0.78 10.75 -0.24
C VAL A 22 0.27 10.68 -1.66
N LYS A 23 0.96 9.91 -2.50
CA LYS A 23 0.71 9.81 -3.93
C LYS A 23 0.24 8.41 -4.27
N THR A 24 -0.70 8.33 -5.19
CA THR A 24 -1.21 7.08 -5.74
C THR A 24 -1.00 7.10 -7.24
N ASP A 25 -0.51 6.00 -7.79
CA ASP A 25 -0.38 5.84 -9.23
C ASP A 25 -0.60 4.40 -9.67
N THR A 26 -0.99 4.21 -10.92
CA THR A 26 -1.32 2.91 -11.50
C THR A 26 -0.78 2.85 -12.91
N ASP A 27 -0.11 1.75 -13.23
CA ASP A 27 0.22 1.42 -14.61
C ASP A 27 -1.06 1.19 -15.42
N SER A 28 -0.92 1.27 -16.73
CA SER A 28 -1.94 0.75 -17.64
C SER A 28 -2.05 -0.77 -17.47
N VAL A 29 -3.28 -1.29 -17.57
CA VAL A 29 -3.52 -2.73 -17.47
C VAL A 29 -2.81 -3.45 -18.60
N ARG A 30 -1.92 -4.39 -18.25
CA ARG A 30 -1.31 -5.31 -19.20
C ARG A 30 -2.23 -6.51 -19.40
N TYR A 31 -2.40 -6.96 -20.64
CA TYR A 31 -3.19 -8.14 -20.95
C TYR A 31 -2.30 -9.27 -21.48
N ASP A 32 -2.52 -10.49 -21.02
CA ASP A 32 -1.85 -11.70 -21.51
C ASP A 32 -2.89 -12.78 -21.84
N TYR A 33 -2.92 -13.19 -23.10
CA TYR A 33 -3.84 -14.19 -23.64
C TYR A 33 -3.12 -15.49 -24.06
N SER A 34 -1.89 -15.69 -23.60
CA SER A 34 -1.04 -16.81 -24.02
C SER A 34 -1.23 -18.07 -23.18
N LYS A 35 -1.83 -17.97 -21.99
CA LYS A 35 -1.94 -19.06 -21.02
C LYS A 35 -3.22 -19.86 -21.21
N SER A 36 -3.18 -21.16 -20.94
CA SER A 36 -4.38 -22.00 -20.82
C SER A 36 -5.02 -21.87 -19.44
N GLU A 37 -6.30 -22.24 -19.30
CA GLU A 37 -7.00 -22.30 -18.00
C GLU A 37 -6.19 -23.12 -16.98
N LYS A 38 -5.69 -24.28 -17.42
CA LYS A 38 -4.84 -25.15 -16.59
C LYS A 38 -3.57 -24.43 -16.11
N GLN A 39 -2.96 -23.58 -16.92
CA GLN A 39 -1.78 -22.81 -16.52
C GLN A 39 -2.16 -21.73 -15.51
N LEU A 40 -3.30 -21.05 -15.69
CA LEU A 40 -3.79 -20.04 -14.75
C LEU A 40 -4.10 -20.63 -13.38
N ASN A 41 -4.67 -21.83 -13.31
CA ASN A 41 -4.96 -22.53 -12.06
C ASN A 41 -3.70 -22.84 -11.20
N ASN A 42 -2.50 -22.73 -11.77
CA ASN A 42 -1.24 -22.94 -11.04
C ASN A 42 -0.60 -21.63 -10.54
N PHE A 43 -1.22 -20.47 -10.77
CA PHE A 43 -0.71 -19.21 -10.24
C PHE A 43 -0.94 -19.13 -8.73
N ASN A 44 0.06 -18.69 -7.98
CA ASN A 44 -0.09 -18.39 -6.56
C ASN A 44 -0.60 -16.95 -6.42
N ILE A 45 -1.85 -16.78 -6.03
CA ILE A 45 -2.54 -15.48 -5.97
C ILE A 45 -3.11 -15.24 -4.58
N ASP A 46 -3.25 -13.96 -4.20
CA ASP A 46 -3.77 -13.55 -2.89
C ASP A 46 -5.25 -13.91 -2.67
N THR A 47 -5.97 -14.20 -3.74
CA THR A 47 -7.35 -14.70 -3.72
C THR A 47 -7.32 -16.22 -3.48
N VAL A 48 -7.87 -16.62 -2.33
CA VAL A 48 -8.12 -18.03 -2.04
C VAL A 48 -9.25 -18.46 -2.98
N ASN A 49 -9.05 -19.56 -3.72
CA ASN A 49 -10.11 -20.19 -4.50
C ASN A 49 -11.36 -20.37 -3.60
N PRO A 50 -12.49 -19.70 -3.91
CA PRO A 50 -13.66 -19.65 -3.04
C PRO A 50 -14.35 -21.01 -2.88
N TYR A 51 -13.94 -22.01 -3.65
CA TYR A 51 -14.50 -23.35 -3.61
C TYR A 51 -13.70 -24.32 -2.69
N GLY A 52 -12.64 -23.84 -2.03
CA GLY A 52 -11.76 -24.65 -1.16
C GLY A 52 -10.76 -25.52 -1.93
N ASP A 53 -9.86 -26.19 -1.21
CA ASP A 53 -8.72 -26.95 -1.77
C ASP A 53 -9.10 -28.05 -2.78
N ASN A 54 -10.38 -28.43 -2.86
CA ASN A 54 -10.87 -29.61 -3.59
C ASN A 54 -11.84 -29.31 -4.73
N VAL A 55 -12.03 -28.05 -5.11
CA VAL A 55 -12.89 -27.75 -6.27
C VAL A 55 -12.07 -27.02 -7.32
N ILE A 56 -11.83 -27.76 -8.40
CA ILE A 56 -11.21 -27.27 -9.62
C ILE A 56 -12.21 -26.32 -10.25
N THR A 57 -12.00 -25.03 -10.08
CA THR A 57 -12.61 -24.04 -10.96
C THR A 57 -11.63 -23.71 -12.03
N ASP A 58 -11.93 -24.13 -13.25
CA ASP A 58 -11.29 -23.62 -14.43
C ASP A 58 -11.58 -22.11 -14.49
N VAL A 59 -10.66 -21.32 -13.97
CA VAL A 59 -10.77 -19.87 -13.98
C VAL A 59 -10.36 -19.43 -15.37
N GLY A 60 -11.35 -19.01 -16.16
CA GLY A 60 -11.10 -18.56 -17.53
C GLY A 60 -10.28 -17.27 -17.62
N GLY A 61 -10.06 -16.59 -16.50
CA GLY A 61 -9.22 -15.39 -16.38
C GLY A 61 -8.58 -15.29 -15.00
N LEU A 62 -7.65 -14.34 -14.89
CA LEU A 62 -6.98 -14.04 -13.64
C LEU A 62 -6.45 -12.60 -13.62
N MET A 63 -6.67 -11.88 -12.53
CA MET A 63 -5.98 -10.62 -12.25
C MET A 63 -4.79 -10.85 -11.30
N GLU A 64 -3.58 -10.51 -11.77
CA GLU A 64 -2.37 -10.40 -10.94
C GLU A 64 -2.04 -8.90 -10.75
N GLY A 65 -2.13 -8.41 -9.52
CA GLY A 65 -1.78 -7.03 -9.18
C GLY A 65 -0.90 -6.95 -7.94
N ARG A 66 0.21 -6.22 -8.03
CA ARG A 66 1.04 -5.85 -6.87
C ARG A 66 0.76 -4.41 -6.50
N ILE A 67 0.68 -4.14 -5.20
CA ILE A 67 0.66 -2.80 -4.64
C ILE A 67 2.01 -2.57 -3.96
N ASN A 68 2.83 -1.69 -4.52
CA ASN A 68 4.12 -1.33 -3.95
C ASN A 68 3.99 -0.03 -3.16
N MET A 69 4.46 -0.04 -1.90
CA MET A 69 4.52 1.15 -1.06
C MET A 69 5.95 1.65 -0.93
N GLY A 70 6.24 2.81 -1.51
CA GLY A 70 7.51 3.52 -1.38
C GLY A 70 7.43 4.65 -0.36
N GLN A 71 8.54 4.94 0.31
CA GLN A 71 8.64 6.08 1.24
C GLN A 71 9.95 6.85 1.05
N ARG A 72 9.89 8.17 1.24
CA ARG A 72 11.06 9.05 1.25
C ARG A 72 10.87 10.14 2.30
N MET A 73 11.85 10.32 3.17
CA MET A 73 11.84 11.35 4.22
C MET A 73 12.99 12.33 4.00
N LYS A 74 12.73 13.60 4.32
CA LYS A 74 13.77 14.62 4.53
C LYS A 74 13.68 15.14 5.94
N TYR A 75 14.84 15.48 6.48
CA TYR A 75 14.99 16.01 7.82
C TYR A 75 15.58 17.41 7.79
N GLY A 76 15.12 18.26 8.70
CA GLY A 76 15.79 19.49 9.08
C GLY A 76 16.57 19.26 10.37
N THR A 77 17.66 20.01 10.57
CA THR A 77 18.45 19.91 11.78
C THR A 77 18.89 21.27 12.32
N LEU A 78 18.99 21.37 13.64
CA LEU A 78 19.70 22.45 14.33
C LEU A 78 20.79 21.81 15.19
N THR A 79 21.98 22.39 15.19
CA THR A 79 23.09 21.92 16.03
C THR A 79 23.53 23.05 16.96
N ASN A 80 23.62 22.76 18.25
CA ASN A 80 24.24 23.65 19.23
C ASN A 80 25.72 23.25 19.39
N THR A 81 26.61 24.11 18.90
CA THR A 81 28.06 23.87 18.94
C THR A 81 28.67 24.02 20.33
N HIS A 82 28.00 24.73 21.24
CA HIS A 82 28.46 24.90 22.63
C HIS A 82 28.22 23.63 23.46
N THR A 83 27.08 22.97 23.28
CA THR A 83 26.72 21.73 23.98
C THR A 83 27.04 20.46 23.18
N ASN A 84 27.42 20.61 21.91
CA ASN A 84 27.67 19.51 20.97
C ASN A 84 26.44 18.60 20.79
N GLU A 85 25.28 19.24 20.65
CA GLU A 85 23.97 18.58 20.54
C GLU A 85 23.28 18.92 19.22
N ILE A 86 22.37 18.05 18.79
CA ILE A 86 21.61 18.17 17.56
C ILE A 86 20.13 17.85 17.78
N CYS A 87 19.28 18.54 17.02
CA CYS A 87 17.86 18.32 16.94
C CYS A 87 17.45 18.00 15.51
N TYR A 88 16.39 17.20 15.36
CA TYR A 88 15.81 16.78 14.10
C TYR A 88 14.33 17.09 14.06
N TRP A 89 13.81 17.37 12.87
CA TRP A 89 12.39 17.36 12.56
C TRP A 89 12.19 16.91 11.11
N TYR A 90 11.00 16.44 10.77
CA TYR A 90 10.67 16.15 9.37
C TYR A 90 10.45 17.47 8.61
N THR A 91 11.03 17.58 7.42
CA THR A 91 10.75 18.70 6.50
C THR A 91 9.87 18.25 5.35
N GLU A 92 10.00 16.98 4.94
CA GLU A 92 9.18 16.39 3.89
C GLU A 92 9.01 14.89 4.15
N ILE A 93 7.78 14.39 4.01
CA ILE A 93 7.47 12.96 4.00
C ILE A 93 6.70 12.68 2.71
N THR A 94 7.28 11.86 1.84
CA THR A 94 6.61 11.35 0.64
C THR A 94 6.34 9.87 0.78
N VAL A 95 5.10 9.47 0.58
CA VAL A 95 4.69 8.06 0.45
C VAL A 95 4.04 7.88 -0.92
N THR A 96 4.40 6.80 -1.61
CA THR A 96 3.83 6.45 -2.92
C THR A 96 3.22 5.05 -2.85
N LEU A 97 1.98 4.91 -3.31
CA LEU A 97 1.30 3.63 -3.50
C LEU A 97 1.12 3.39 -5.00
N HIS A 98 1.83 2.41 -5.53
CA HIS A 98 1.88 2.12 -6.95
C HIS A 98 1.24 0.76 -7.27
N ILE A 99 0.32 0.73 -8.26
CA ILE A 99 -0.36 -0.48 -8.72
C ILE A 99 0.16 -0.87 -10.11
N SER A 100 0.58 -2.12 -10.27
CA SER A 100 0.99 -2.68 -11.57
C SER A 100 0.15 -3.91 -11.95
N PRO A 101 -1.03 -3.73 -12.60
CA PRO A 101 -1.96 -4.83 -12.84
C PRO A 101 -1.72 -5.55 -14.19
N THR A 102 -1.74 -6.89 -14.16
CA THR A 102 -1.83 -7.75 -15.35
C THR A 102 -3.12 -8.57 -15.29
N ILE A 103 -3.90 -8.55 -16.37
CA ILE A 103 -5.05 -9.42 -16.55
C ILE A 103 -4.69 -10.53 -17.54
N TYR A 104 -4.98 -11.75 -17.14
CA TYR A 104 -4.90 -12.93 -17.97
C TYR A 104 -6.30 -13.36 -18.39
N VAL A 105 -6.48 -13.74 -19.65
CA VAL A 105 -7.66 -14.51 -20.09
C VAL A 105 -7.16 -15.72 -20.83
N ALA A 106 -7.69 -16.88 -20.49
CA ALA A 106 -7.25 -18.15 -21.02
C ALA A 106 -7.42 -18.20 -22.55
N ASN A 107 -6.47 -18.83 -23.23
CA ASN A 107 -6.41 -18.86 -24.69
C ASN A 107 -7.55 -19.67 -25.33
N GLU A 108 -8.24 -20.50 -24.54
CA GLU A 108 -9.46 -21.21 -24.87
C GLU A 108 -10.65 -20.28 -25.12
N PHE A 109 -10.56 -19.00 -24.73
CA PHE A 109 -11.59 -17.98 -24.95
C PHE A 109 -11.11 -16.92 -25.94
N PRO A 110 -11.36 -17.09 -27.26
CA PRO A 110 -10.93 -16.15 -28.27
C PRO A 110 -11.45 -14.74 -28.01
N LYS A 111 -10.58 -13.76 -28.26
CA LYS A 111 -10.90 -12.34 -28.09
C LYS A 111 -12.15 -11.95 -28.88
N GLY A 112 -13.04 -11.19 -28.23
CA GLY A 112 -14.29 -10.72 -28.82
C GLY A 112 -15.47 -11.68 -28.69
N THR A 113 -15.26 -12.92 -28.25
CA THR A 113 -16.36 -13.81 -27.87
C THR A 113 -17.08 -13.31 -26.63
N CYS A 114 -18.34 -13.69 -26.46
CA CYS A 114 -19.11 -13.35 -25.25
C CYS A 114 -18.35 -13.77 -23.98
N LYS A 115 -17.86 -15.01 -23.94
CA LYS A 115 -17.18 -15.56 -22.76
C LYS A 115 -15.89 -14.80 -22.44
N HIS A 116 -15.08 -14.48 -23.45
CA HIS A 116 -13.89 -13.65 -23.28
C HIS A 116 -14.21 -12.28 -22.68
N ASN A 117 -15.21 -11.58 -23.23
CA ASN A 117 -15.58 -10.25 -22.75
C ASN A 117 -16.16 -10.28 -21.33
N ALA A 118 -16.91 -11.33 -20.99
CA ALA A 118 -17.46 -11.51 -19.65
C ALA A 118 -16.36 -11.75 -18.60
N ILE A 119 -15.39 -12.64 -18.91
CA ILE A 119 -14.21 -12.88 -18.07
C ILE A 119 -13.41 -11.59 -17.91
N LEU A 120 -13.07 -10.93 -19.02
CA LEU A 120 -12.31 -9.68 -18.99
C LEU A 120 -12.99 -8.60 -18.14
N GLY A 121 -14.32 -8.52 -18.21
CA GLY A 121 -15.12 -7.63 -17.38
C GLY A 121 -14.99 -7.92 -15.88
N HIS A 122 -15.03 -9.20 -15.50
CA HIS A 122 -14.80 -9.66 -14.12
C HIS A 122 -13.40 -9.28 -13.63
N GLU A 123 -12.37 -9.60 -14.42
CA GLU A 123 -10.97 -9.28 -14.06
C GLU A 123 -10.72 -7.77 -13.94
N HIS A 124 -11.44 -6.95 -14.70
CA HIS A 124 -11.39 -5.50 -14.54
C HIS A 124 -11.96 -5.01 -13.21
N GLN A 125 -12.96 -5.69 -12.65
CA GLN A 125 -13.51 -5.33 -11.34
C GLN A 125 -12.48 -5.54 -10.23
N HIS A 126 -11.65 -6.58 -10.32
CA HIS A 126 -10.50 -6.77 -9.40
C HIS A 126 -9.52 -5.58 -9.44
N VAL A 127 -9.21 -5.05 -10.63
CA VAL A 127 -8.37 -3.85 -10.79
C VAL A 127 -9.02 -2.61 -10.16
N MET A 128 -10.34 -2.47 -10.30
CA MET A 128 -11.06 -1.34 -9.71
C MET A 128 -11.05 -1.41 -8.17
N ILE A 129 -11.20 -2.60 -7.59
CA ILE A 129 -11.07 -2.80 -6.14
C ILE A 129 -9.69 -2.33 -5.65
N ASP A 130 -8.61 -2.72 -6.33
CA ASP A 130 -7.25 -2.30 -5.95
C ASP A 130 -7.08 -0.77 -5.98
N ARG A 131 -7.61 -0.10 -7.02
CA ARG A 131 -7.58 1.36 -7.15
C ARG A 131 -8.34 2.06 -6.03
N GLU A 132 -9.54 1.57 -5.70
CA GLU A 132 -10.34 2.13 -4.62
C GLU A 132 -9.68 1.97 -3.25
N ILE A 133 -9.10 0.79 -2.99
CA ILE A 133 -8.39 0.50 -1.74
C ILE A 133 -7.17 1.42 -1.61
N VAL A 134 -6.35 1.53 -2.66
CA VAL A 134 -5.16 2.40 -2.63
C VAL A 134 -5.54 3.85 -2.35
N ASN A 135 -6.60 4.37 -2.99
CA ASN A 135 -7.09 5.73 -2.74
C ASN A 135 -7.57 5.92 -1.30
N LYS A 136 -8.33 4.95 -0.76
CA LYS A 136 -8.79 4.96 0.64
C LYS A 136 -7.60 5.01 1.61
N TYR A 137 -6.63 4.13 1.43
CA TYR A 137 -5.48 4.02 2.33
C TYR A 137 -4.49 5.16 2.16
N ALA A 138 -4.37 5.76 0.97
CA ALA A 138 -3.61 6.99 0.79
C ALA A 138 -4.11 8.13 1.71
N SER A 139 -5.43 8.30 1.77
CA SER A 139 -6.05 9.30 2.66
C SER A 139 -5.79 8.98 4.13
N GLN A 140 -5.96 7.72 4.54
CA GLN A 140 -5.73 7.30 5.93
C GLN A 140 -4.27 7.45 6.35
N ILE A 141 -3.33 7.07 5.49
CA ILE A 141 -1.89 7.25 5.72
C ILE A 141 -1.56 8.73 5.85
N GLY A 142 -2.10 9.59 4.98
CA GLY A 142 -1.88 11.03 5.06
C GLY A 142 -2.32 11.62 6.40
N LYS A 143 -3.51 11.22 6.88
CA LYS A 143 -4.01 11.61 8.20
C LYS A 143 -3.11 11.10 9.33
N ALA A 144 -2.72 9.83 9.29
CA ALA A 144 -1.88 9.22 10.32
C ALA A 144 -0.49 9.86 10.41
N LEU A 145 0.13 10.15 9.26
CA LEU A 145 1.40 10.88 9.19
C LEU A 145 1.25 12.28 9.77
N TYR A 146 0.17 12.98 9.44
CA TYR A 146 -0.11 14.31 9.98
C TYR A 146 -0.26 14.30 11.51
N GLU A 147 -1.02 13.35 12.05
CA GLU A 147 -1.20 13.19 13.50
C GLU A 147 0.13 12.86 14.18
N GLU A 148 0.91 11.96 13.59
CA GLU A 148 2.21 11.53 14.11
C GLU A 148 3.23 12.68 14.18
N VAL A 149 3.37 13.47 13.11
CA VAL A 149 4.31 14.61 13.12
C VAL A 149 3.84 15.76 14.03
N ASN A 150 2.53 15.97 14.18
CA ASN A 150 2.01 17.02 15.05
C ASN A 150 2.07 16.65 16.53
N ALA A 151 1.94 15.36 16.86
CA ALA A 151 2.15 14.88 18.22
C ALA A 151 3.59 15.13 18.69
N ARG A 152 4.57 15.12 17.77
CA ARG A 152 5.97 15.40 18.09
C ARG A 152 6.70 16.09 16.94
N GLY A 153 6.65 17.42 16.94
CA GLY A 153 7.27 18.23 15.89
C GLY A 153 8.80 18.26 15.89
N VAL A 154 9.46 17.90 17.00
CA VAL A 154 10.93 17.94 17.16
C VAL A 154 11.44 16.76 17.96
N TYR A 155 12.63 16.28 17.59
CA TYR A 155 13.34 15.19 18.24
C TYR A 155 14.75 15.63 18.64
N GLY A 156 15.08 15.46 19.92
CA GLY A 156 16.29 15.99 20.53
C GLY A 156 15.98 16.91 21.72
N PRO A 157 16.97 17.62 22.26
CA PRO A 157 18.38 17.56 21.84
C PRO A 157 19.03 16.21 22.19
N VAL A 158 19.99 15.78 21.36
CA VAL A 158 20.87 14.63 21.64
C VAL A 158 22.30 14.97 21.25
N SER A 159 23.29 14.33 21.85
CA SER A 159 24.69 14.45 21.39
C SER A 159 24.80 14.17 19.90
N VAL A 160 25.59 14.97 19.18
CA VAL A 160 25.87 14.76 17.73
C VAL A 160 26.39 13.36 17.40
N ASN A 161 27.05 12.69 18.36
CA ASN A 161 27.53 11.31 18.18
C ASN A 161 26.37 10.30 18.03
N LYS A 162 25.15 10.66 18.45
CA LYS A 162 23.93 9.85 18.30
C LYS A 162 23.13 10.19 17.04
N ARG A 163 23.65 11.02 16.13
CA ARG A 163 22.95 11.46 14.92
C ARG A 163 22.39 10.31 14.09
N ALA A 164 23.24 9.34 13.73
CA ALA A 164 22.84 8.20 12.92
C ALA A 164 21.78 7.33 13.64
N GLN A 165 21.92 7.17 14.96
CA GLN A 165 20.95 6.43 15.77
C GLN A 165 19.59 7.15 15.80
N LEU A 166 19.59 8.47 15.95
CA LEU A 166 18.36 9.27 15.93
C LEU A 166 17.68 9.17 14.57
N GLU A 167 18.41 9.36 13.47
CA GLU A 167 17.86 9.23 12.12
C GLU A 167 17.26 7.85 11.86
N ALA A 168 17.97 6.77 12.25
CA ALA A 168 17.44 5.41 12.16
C ALA A 168 16.18 5.22 13.01
N THR A 169 16.12 5.83 14.20
CA THR A 169 14.92 5.79 15.06
C THR A 169 13.73 6.48 14.39
N LEU A 170 13.95 7.64 13.79
CA LEU A 170 12.90 8.38 13.06
C LEU A 170 12.40 7.61 11.84
N LYS A 171 13.33 7.03 11.06
CA LYS A 171 12.99 6.17 9.92
C LYS A 171 12.17 4.96 10.36
N ASN A 172 12.65 4.20 11.35
CA ASN A 172 11.97 3.00 11.86
C ASN A 172 10.58 3.31 12.43
N ARG A 173 10.40 4.50 13.01
CA ARG A 173 9.10 4.94 13.55
C ARG A 173 8.07 5.11 12.44
N MET A 174 8.43 5.78 11.36
CA MET A 174 7.55 5.92 10.19
C MET A 174 7.34 4.58 9.49
N GLU A 175 8.37 3.74 9.38
CA GLU A 175 8.24 2.40 8.80
C GLU A 175 7.18 1.57 9.52
N LYS A 176 7.21 1.54 10.87
CA LYS A 176 6.21 0.81 11.67
C LYS A 176 4.79 1.35 11.46
N LEU A 177 4.64 2.68 11.38
CA LEU A 177 3.35 3.31 11.08
C LEU A 177 2.84 2.83 9.71
N LEU A 178 3.67 2.92 8.68
CA LEU A 178 3.29 2.55 7.32
C LEU A 178 3.04 1.04 7.17
N THR A 179 3.84 0.19 7.81
CA THR A 179 3.59 -1.27 7.86
C THR A 179 2.21 -1.56 8.43
N THR A 180 1.81 -0.89 9.51
CA THR A 180 0.47 -1.06 10.08
C THR A 180 -0.65 -0.76 9.07
N TYR A 181 -0.50 0.30 8.28
CA TYR A 181 -1.49 0.64 7.25
C TYR A 181 -1.43 -0.28 6.04
N SER A 182 -0.23 -0.72 5.65
CA SER A 182 -0.03 -1.73 4.60
C SER A 182 -0.71 -3.05 4.96
N ASP A 183 -0.57 -3.53 6.20
CA ASP A 183 -1.18 -4.78 6.65
C ASP A 183 -2.71 -4.69 6.65
N LYS A 184 -3.26 -3.56 7.12
CA LYS A 184 -4.70 -3.28 7.06
C LYS A 184 -5.19 -3.23 5.61
N MET A 185 -4.46 -2.53 4.74
CA MET A 185 -4.77 -2.42 3.31
C MET A 185 -4.82 -3.78 2.65
N ASN A 186 -3.80 -4.62 2.89
CA ASN A 186 -3.72 -5.96 2.32
C ASN A 186 -4.81 -6.90 2.87
N ALA A 187 -5.18 -6.75 4.14
CA ALA A 187 -6.28 -7.51 4.73
C ALA A 187 -7.63 -7.15 4.09
N GLU A 188 -7.94 -5.86 3.96
CA GLU A 188 -9.17 -5.40 3.29
C GLU A 188 -9.17 -5.76 1.81
N ARG A 189 -8.03 -5.65 1.14
CA ARG A 189 -7.86 -6.10 -0.24
C ARG A 189 -8.23 -7.56 -0.40
N ARG A 190 -7.62 -8.46 0.36
CA ARG A 190 -7.96 -9.88 0.31
C ARG A 190 -9.45 -10.11 0.53
N GLN A 191 -10.04 -9.48 1.53
CA GLN A 191 -11.47 -9.61 1.81
C GLN A 191 -12.34 -9.18 0.62
N ARG A 192 -12.06 -8.01 0.01
CA ARG A 192 -12.85 -7.47 -1.10
C ARG A 192 -12.65 -8.23 -2.39
N GLN A 193 -11.43 -8.66 -2.70
CA GLN A 193 -11.14 -9.47 -3.87
C GLN A 193 -11.84 -10.84 -3.76
N GLN A 194 -11.79 -11.49 -2.59
CA GLN A 194 -12.50 -12.74 -2.33
C GLN A 194 -14.04 -12.59 -2.36
N ALA A 195 -14.57 -11.45 -1.94
CA ALA A 195 -16.01 -11.20 -2.02
C ALA A 195 -16.52 -11.05 -3.46
N LEU A 196 -15.68 -10.53 -4.37
CA LEU A 196 -15.98 -10.46 -5.80
C LEU A 196 -15.96 -11.85 -6.44
N ASP A 197 -14.95 -12.66 -6.10
CA ASP A 197 -14.86 -14.08 -6.46
C ASP A 197 -15.86 -14.93 -5.67
N SER A 198 -17.16 -14.64 -5.78
CA SER A 198 -18.21 -15.45 -5.18
C SER A 198 -18.82 -16.42 -6.20
N LEU A 199 -19.31 -17.57 -5.73
CA LEU A 199 -20.01 -18.59 -6.53
C LEU A 199 -21.10 -18.00 -7.44
N ASN A 200 -21.88 -17.05 -6.91
CA ASN A 200 -22.96 -16.40 -7.63
C ASN A 200 -22.45 -15.60 -8.83
N GLU A 201 -21.26 -15.00 -8.73
CA GLU A 201 -20.67 -14.22 -9.82
C GLU A 201 -20.17 -15.13 -10.94
N TYR A 202 -19.53 -16.26 -10.61
CA TYR A 202 -19.15 -17.27 -11.59
C TYR A 202 -20.35 -17.90 -12.31
N GLU A 203 -21.41 -18.22 -11.57
CA GLU A 203 -22.65 -18.69 -12.17
C GLU A 203 -23.28 -17.65 -13.08
N ARG A 204 -23.24 -16.36 -12.71
CA ARG A 204 -23.73 -15.26 -13.54
C ARG A 204 -22.93 -15.17 -14.84
N VAL A 205 -21.61 -15.10 -14.75
CA VAL A 205 -20.69 -15.00 -15.91
C VAL A 205 -20.89 -16.20 -16.86
N ASN A 206 -20.97 -17.41 -16.33
CA ASN A 206 -21.21 -18.61 -17.14
C ASN A 206 -22.60 -18.65 -17.79
N LYS A 207 -23.63 -18.06 -17.15
CA LYS A 207 -25.00 -18.02 -17.68
C LYS A 207 -25.26 -16.89 -18.69
N VAL A 208 -24.40 -15.86 -18.73
CA VAL A 208 -24.55 -14.70 -19.63
C VAL A 208 -24.31 -15.06 -21.10
N CYS A 209 -23.50 -16.07 -21.37
CA CYS A 209 -23.13 -16.49 -22.72
C CYS A 209 -23.77 -17.85 -23.04
N LYS A 210 -25.00 -17.82 -23.57
CA LYS A 210 -25.69 -19.00 -24.12
C LYS A 210 -25.69 -18.97 -25.64
#